data_AF-A0AA95N1Q1-F1
#
_entry.id   AF-A0AA95N1Q1-F1
#
_cell.length_a   1.000
_cell.length_b   1.000
_cell.length_c   1.000
_cell.angle_alpha   90.00
_cell.angle_beta   90.00
_cell.angle_gamma   90.00
#
_symmetry.space_group_name_H-M   'P 1'
#
loop_
_entity.id
_entity.type
_entity.pdbx_description
1 polymer ?
#
loop_
_entity_poly.entity_id
_entity_poly.type
_entity_poly.pdbx_seq_one_letter_code
_entity_poly.pdbx_strand_id
1 'polypeptide(L)'
;MKLETLKNIDIKKDKLNILNLLPPVNRKNSLLENNPELAVEWDLTKNGALLPEHVPSSSHLYIWWRCKYDQSWQAPVYTRIKCHGSPVCAGQKATLVTSIATINPALAGEWHPTKNKSLILDLVTPGADKKVW
;
A
#
# COMPACT_ATOMS: atom_id res chain seq x y z
N MET A 1 5.98 -37.75 9.40
CA MET A 1 5.43 -36.40 9.17
C MET A 1 6.15 -35.46 10.13
N LYS A 2 7.13 -34.69 9.63
CA LYS A 2 8.07 -33.93 10.48
C LYS A 2 7.34 -32.76 11.16
N LEU A 3 7.28 -32.80 12.49
CA LEU A 3 6.97 -31.66 13.36
C LEU A 3 8.17 -30.71 13.41
N GLU A 4 8.57 -30.15 12.27
CA GLU A 4 9.65 -29.16 12.18
C GLU A 4 9.17 -27.96 11.36
N THR A 5 8.47 -27.03 12.02
CA THR A 5 8.52 -25.56 11.81
C THR A 5 7.43 -24.86 12.63
N LEU A 6 7.54 -24.88 13.96
CA LEU A 6 7.05 -23.76 14.78
C LEU A 6 8.28 -22.98 15.24
N LYS A 7 9.08 -22.52 14.29
CA LYS A 7 10.21 -21.61 14.55
C LYS A 7 9.64 -20.19 14.64
N ASN A 8 9.77 -19.57 15.81
CA ASN A 8 9.63 -18.13 16.03
C ASN A 8 8.34 -17.48 15.48
N ILE A 9 7.19 -17.76 16.09
CA ILE A 9 5.98 -16.94 15.87
C ILE A 9 6.13 -15.67 16.70
N ASP A 10 6.32 -14.52 16.03
CA ASP A 10 6.26 -13.20 16.65
C ASP A 10 4.83 -12.69 16.50
N ILE A 11 4.07 -12.67 17.59
CA ILE A 11 2.65 -12.27 17.59
C ILE A 11 2.44 -10.87 16.98
N LYS A 12 3.41 -9.96 17.12
CA LYS A 12 3.31 -8.61 16.56
C LYS A 12 3.57 -8.62 15.06
N LYS A 13 4.60 -9.34 14.61
CA LYS A 13 5.01 -9.39 13.19
C LYS A 13 4.11 -10.29 12.35
N ASP A 14 3.70 -11.43 12.90
CA ASP A 14 2.92 -12.46 12.22
C ASP A 14 1.41 -12.29 12.39
N LYS A 15 0.98 -11.17 12.99
CA LYS A 15 -0.43 -10.91 13.32
C LYS A 15 -1.38 -11.13 12.14
N LEU A 16 -0.99 -10.70 10.94
CA LEU A 16 -1.80 -10.91 9.72
C LEU A 16 -1.93 -12.40 9.37
N ASN A 17 -0.82 -13.14 9.45
CA ASN A 17 -0.79 -14.58 9.17
C ASN A 17 -1.62 -15.35 10.20
N ILE A 18 -1.49 -14.99 11.50
CA ILE A 18 -2.27 -15.58 12.59
C ILE A 18 -3.77 -15.35 12.37
N LEU A 19 -4.18 -14.13 12.00
CA LEU A 19 -5.58 -13.81 11.77
C LEU A 19 -6.18 -14.57 10.58
N ASN A 20 -5.37 -14.88 9.55
CA ASN A 20 -5.81 -15.72 8.42
C ASN A 20 -6.04 -17.19 8.79
N LEU A 21 -5.56 -17.65 9.95
CA LEU A 21 -5.78 -19.02 10.44
C LEU A 21 -7.05 -19.15 11.30
N LEU A 22 -7.66 -18.03 11.69
CA LEU A 22 -8.85 -18.03 12.52
C LEU A 22 -10.10 -17.97 11.65
N PRO A 23 -11.22 -18.61 12.07
CA PRO A 23 -12.47 -18.46 11.35
C PRO A 23 -12.88 -16.98 11.31
N PRO A 24 -13.31 -16.47 10.15
CA PRO A 24 -13.74 -15.09 10.02
C PRO A 24 -14.94 -14.80 10.92
N VAL A 25 -14.84 -13.72 11.71
CA VAL A 25 -15.92 -13.26 12.59
C VAL A 25 -16.22 -11.81 12.26
N ASN A 26 -17.46 -11.52 11.89
CA ASN A 26 -17.95 -10.16 11.66
C ASN A 26 -17.84 -9.37 12.96
N ARG A 27 -17.13 -8.24 12.90
CA ARG A 27 -16.92 -7.35 14.05
C ARG A 27 -17.89 -6.19 13.98
N LYS A 28 -18.47 -5.80 15.13
CA LYS A 28 -19.11 -4.49 15.27
C LYS A 28 -18.06 -3.39 15.11
N ASN A 29 -18.42 -2.26 14.52
CA ASN A 29 -17.51 -1.15 14.18
C ASN A 29 -16.40 -1.61 13.22
N SER A 30 -16.70 -2.57 12.35
CA SER A 30 -15.78 -3.03 11.31
C SER A 30 -15.48 -1.91 10.32
N LEU A 31 -14.39 -2.06 9.57
CA LEU A 31 -14.03 -1.13 8.51
C LEU A 31 -15.16 -1.06 7.46
N LEU A 32 -15.77 -2.20 7.12
CA LEU A 32 -16.88 -2.22 6.17
C LEU A 32 -18.10 -1.43 6.65
N GLU A 33 -18.43 -1.56 7.94
CA GLU A 33 -19.59 -0.91 8.55
C GLU A 33 -19.39 0.60 8.69
N ASN A 34 -18.21 1.03 9.15
CA ASN A 34 -17.95 2.44 9.47
C ASN A 34 -17.38 3.24 8.28
N ASN A 35 -16.73 2.58 7.33
CA ASN A 35 -16.04 3.21 6.21
C ASN A 35 -16.11 2.36 4.92
N PRO A 36 -17.32 2.13 4.38
CA PRO A 36 -17.51 1.32 3.16
C PRO A 36 -16.75 1.88 1.96
N GLU A 37 -16.60 3.21 1.86
CA GLU A 37 -15.82 3.89 0.83
C GLU A 37 -14.32 3.55 0.89
N LEU A 38 -13.81 3.24 2.08
CA LEU A 38 -12.42 2.87 2.29
C LEU A 38 -12.22 1.36 2.08
N ALA A 39 -13.24 0.55 2.35
CA ALA A 39 -13.22 -0.89 2.13
C ALA A 39 -12.98 -1.27 0.65
N VAL A 40 -13.31 -0.38 -0.31
CA VAL A 40 -13.03 -0.61 -1.74
C VAL A 40 -11.53 -0.63 -2.05
N GLU A 41 -10.71 0.01 -1.22
CA GLU A 41 -9.26 0.02 -1.38
C GLU A 41 -8.60 -1.22 -0.72
N TRP A 42 -9.37 -2.21 -0.29
CA TRP A 42 -8.83 -3.43 0.30
C TRP A 42 -8.20 -4.35 -0.75
N ASP A 43 -6.96 -4.79 -0.54
CA ASP A 43 -6.32 -5.76 -1.43
C ASP A 43 -6.73 -7.19 -1.04
N LEU A 44 -7.82 -7.68 -1.64
CA LEU A 44 -8.31 -9.06 -1.41
C LEU A 44 -7.27 -10.13 -1.73
N THR A 45 -6.40 -9.90 -2.72
CA THR A 45 -5.40 -10.89 -3.12
C THR A 45 -4.30 -11.01 -2.08
N LYS A 46 -3.83 -9.88 -1.52
CA LYS A 46 -2.72 -9.87 -0.56
C LYS A 46 -3.15 -10.06 0.89
N ASN A 47 -4.39 -9.74 1.24
CA ASN A 47 -4.90 -9.94 2.60
C ASN A 47 -5.45 -11.36 2.83
N GLY A 48 -5.64 -12.15 1.76
CA GLY A 48 -6.10 -13.53 1.87
C GLY A 48 -7.56 -13.61 2.33
N ALA A 49 -7.82 -14.38 3.39
CA ALA A 49 -9.16 -14.58 3.94
C ALA A 49 -9.64 -13.41 4.83
N LEU A 50 -8.75 -12.47 5.15
CA LEU A 50 -9.10 -11.30 5.94
C LEU A 50 -9.88 -10.28 5.10
N LEU A 51 -11.12 -10.01 5.50
CA LEU A 51 -12.05 -9.07 4.87
C LEU A 51 -12.22 -7.81 5.73
N PRO A 52 -12.67 -6.68 5.13
CA PRO A 52 -12.97 -5.45 5.86
C PRO A 52 -13.97 -5.63 7.02
N GLU A 53 -14.92 -6.55 6.93
CA GLU A 53 -15.89 -6.87 8.00
C GLU A 53 -15.28 -7.54 9.24
N HIS A 54 -14.08 -8.12 9.11
CA HIS A 54 -13.39 -8.80 10.20
C HIS A 54 -12.48 -7.87 11.02
N VAL A 55 -12.27 -6.64 10.55
CA VAL A 55 -11.26 -5.73 11.12
C VAL A 55 -11.91 -4.43 11.59
N PRO A 56 -11.75 -4.05 12.87
CA PRO A 56 -12.25 -2.76 13.36
C PRO A 56 -11.57 -1.58 12.67
N SER A 57 -12.33 -0.50 12.44
CA SER A 57 -11.83 0.77 11.89
C SER A 57 -10.63 1.34 12.69
N SER A 58 -10.62 1.19 14.01
CA SER A 58 -9.54 1.67 14.87
C SER A 58 -8.29 0.78 14.91
N SER A 59 -8.24 -0.28 14.09
CA SER A 59 -7.18 -1.28 14.18
C SER A 59 -5.80 -0.73 13.78
N HIS A 60 -4.78 -1.06 14.58
CA HIS A 60 -3.36 -0.86 14.26
C HIS A 60 -2.79 -1.96 13.34
N LEU A 61 -3.62 -2.88 12.87
CA LEU A 61 -3.19 -3.94 11.97
C LEU A 61 -2.75 -3.34 10.63
N TYR A 62 -1.52 -3.63 10.23
CA TYR A 62 -1.03 -3.35 8.89
C TYR A 62 -1.66 -4.35 7.93
N ILE A 63 -2.46 -3.84 7.00
CA ILE A 63 -3.08 -4.61 5.93
C ILE A 63 -2.68 -4.03 4.59
N TRP A 64 -2.86 -4.82 3.54
CA TRP A 64 -2.60 -4.40 2.18
C TRP A 64 -3.79 -3.63 1.61
N TRP A 65 -3.51 -2.42 1.17
CA TRP A 65 -4.42 -1.56 0.43
C TRP A 65 -4.06 -1.58 -1.03
N ARG A 66 -5.02 -1.37 -1.92
CA ARG A 66 -4.87 -1.34 -3.38
C ARG A 66 -5.52 -0.06 -3.91
N CYS A 67 -4.78 0.68 -4.72
CA CYS A 67 -5.24 1.99 -5.20
C CYS A 67 -5.85 1.83 -6.60
N LYS A 68 -6.43 2.92 -7.10
CA LYS A 68 -7.00 3.00 -8.46
C LYS A 68 -6.01 2.65 -9.59
N TYR A 69 -4.70 2.72 -9.35
CA TYR A 69 -3.66 2.34 -10.32
C TYR A 69 -3.16 0.90 -10.12
N ASP A 70 -3.91 0.09 -9.39
CA ASP A 70 -3.56 -1.30 -9.14
C ASP A 70 -2.20 -1.49 -8.45
N GLN A 71 -1.85 -0.56 -7.56
CA GLN A 71 -0.63 -0.67 -6.76
C GLN A 71 -1.01 -0.93 -5.31
N SER A 72 -0.46 -2.00 -4.75
CA SER A 72 -0.67 -2.31 -3.33
C SER A 72 0.39 -1.72 -2.42
N TRP A 73 -0.02 -1.26 -1.24
CA TRP A 73 0.87 -0.82 -0.17
C TRP A 73 0.34 -1.27 1.19
N GLN A 74 1.22 -1.33 2.20
CA GLN A 74 0.82 -1.62 3.57
C GLN A 74 0.64 -0.34 4.37
N ALA A 75 -0.46 -0.27 5.12
CA ALA A 75 -0.70 0.78 6.09
C ALA A 75 -1.65 0.27 7.20
N PRO A 76 -1.57 0.82 8.42
CA PRO A 76 -2.46 0.43 9.50
C PRO A 76 -3.86 1.03 9.31
N VAL A 77 -4.92 0.26 9.58
CA VAL A 77 -6.32 0.64 9.31
C VAL A 77 -6.69 2.01 9.88
N TYR A 78 -6.36 2.29 11.15
CA TYR A 78 -6.71 3.56 11.78
C TYR A 78 -6.11 4.80 11.08
N THR A 79 -4.97 4.65 10.38
CA THR A 79 -4.36 5.80 9.67
C THR A 79 -5.16 6.18 8.45
N ARG A 80 -5.68 5.19 7.74
CA ARG A 80 -6.44 5.37 6.50
C ARG A 80 -7.77 6.09 6.73
N ILE A 81 -8.34 5.96 7.92
CA ILE A 81 -9.53 6.71 8.35
C ILE A 81 -9.20 8.17 8.66
N LYS A 82 -8.02 8.42 9.25
CA LYS A 82 -7.64 9.76 9.74
C LYS A 82 -7.03 10.66 8.66
N CYS A 83 -6.19 10.14 7.76
CA CYS A 83 -5.72 10.81 6.53
C CYS A 83 -4.71 9.94 5.76
N HIS A 84 -4.44 10.33 4.51
CA HIS A 84 -3.43 9.81 3.55
C HIS A 84 -3.94 8.75 2.57
N GLY A 85 -4.14 9.16 1.32
CA GLY A 85 -4.21 8.29 0.13
C GLY A 85 -2.94 7.45 -0.06
N SER A 86 -2.97 6.50 -1.00
CA SER A 86 -1.80 5.70 -1.36
C SER A 86 -0.54 6.57 -1.59
N PRO A 87 0.64 6.20 -1.06
CA PRO A 87 1.89 6.91 -1.35
C PRO A 87 2.21 6.99 -2.85
N VAL A 88 1.71 6.03 -3.63
CA VAL A 88 1.78 6.05 -5.09
C VAL A 88 0.88 7.15 -5.64
N CYS A 89 -0.42 7.12 -5.33
CA CYS A 89 -1.36 8.14 -5.81
C CYS A 89 -1.01 9.57 -5.34
N ALA A 90 -0.33 9.70 -4.20
CA ALA A 90 0.13 10.98 -3.65
C ALA A 90 1.46 11.47 -4.27
N GLY A 91 2.04 10.75 -5.25
CA GLY A 91 3.31 11.12 -5.90
C GLY A 91 4.54 11.02 -4.97
N GLN A 92 4.38 10.43 -3.79
CA GLN A 92 5.46 10.28 -2.80
C GLN A 92 6.41 9.12 -3.13
N LYS A 93 5.94 8.16 -3.94
CA LYS A 93 6.75 7.04 -4.45
C LYS A 93 6.77 7.08 -5.98
N ALA A 94 7.98 7.09 -6.55
CA ALA A 94 8.16 6.92 -7.99
C ALA A 94 7.86 5.48 -8.40
N THR A 95 6.98 5.35 -9.38
CA THR A 95 6.56 4.12 -10.06
C THR A 95 6.38 4.47 -11.53
N LEU A 96 6.24 3.49 -12.41
CA LEU A 96 5.96 3.76 -13.82
C LEU A 96 4.79 4.73 -13.98
N VAL A 97 3.69 4.51 -13.25
CA VAL A 97 2.46 5.34 -13.31
C VAL A 97 2.59 6.71 -12.65
N THR A 98 3.56 6.92 -11.76
CA THR A 98 3.77 8.21 -11.07
C THR A 98 5.01 8.95 -11.54
N SER A 99 5.74 8.37 -12.49
CA SER A 99 6.94 8.94 -13.06
C SER A 99 6.64 10.24 -13.79
N ILE A 100 7.63 11.13 -13.83
CA ILE A 100 7.58 12.36 -14.62
C ILE A 100 7.37 12.05 -16.10
N ALA A 101 7.93 10.93 -16.59
CA ALA A 101 7.71 10.40 -17.93
C ALA A 101 6.23 10.19 -18.25
N THR A 102 5.48 9.66 -17.28
CA THR A 102 4.07 9.29 -17.46
C THR A 102 3.13 10.44 -17.13
N ILE A 103 3.42 11.23 -16.09
CA ILE A 103 2.55 12.35 -15.67
C ILE A 103 2.79 13.60 -16.51
N ASN A 104 4.02 13.87 -16.93
CA ASN A 104 4.37 15.06 -17.73
C ASN A 104 5.36 14.71 -18.86
N PRO A 105 4.88 14.11 -19.97
CA PRO A 105 5.72 13.69 -21.08
C PRO A 105 6.51 14.83 -21.73
N ALA A 106 5.95 16.05 -21.75
CA ALA A 106 6.62 17.23 -22.30
C ALA A 106 7.88 17.57 -21.49
N LEU A 107 7.76 17.63 -20.17
CA LEU A 107 8.89 17.89 -19.27
C LEU A 107 9.90 16.74 -19.26
N ALA A 108 9.44 15.51 -19.42
CA ALA A 108 10.31 14.36 -19.65
C ALA A 108 11.12 14.46 -20.95
N GLY A 109 10.56 15.08 -21.99
CA GLY A 109 11.26 15.36 -23.25
C GLY A 109 12.40 16.39 -23.11
N GLU A 110 12.37 17.21 -22.06
CA GLU A 110 13.42 18.18 -21.76
C GLU A 110 14.59 17.56 -20.96
N TRP A 111 14.51 16.27 -20.60
CA TRP A 111 15.51 15.60 -19.79
C TRP A 111 16.85 15.45 -20.51
N HIS A 112 17.93 15.92 -19.89
CA HIS A 112 19.25 15.82 -20.51
C HIS A 112 19.77 14.37 -20.49
N PRO A 113 20.15 13.79 -21.64
CA PRO A 113 20.40 12.35 -21.79
C PRO A 113 21.57 11.80 -20.95
N THR A 114 22.54 12.65 -20.61
CA THR A 114 23.79 12.23 -19.92
C THR A 114 24.08 12.94 -18.61
N LYS A 115 23.43 14.08 -18.31
CA LYS A 115 23.75 14.90 -17.12
C LYS A 115 23.05 14.41 -15.86
N ASN A 116 22.00 13.61 -16.00
CA ASN A 116 21.24 13.05 -14.89
C ASN A 116 21.80 11.73 -14.34
N LYS A 117 22.96 11.29 -14.85
CA LYS A 117 23.72 10.12 -14.39
C LYS A 117 22.82 8.88 -14.25
N SER A 118 22.72 8.32 -13.04
CA SER A 118 21.98 7.10 -12.71
C SER A 118 20.51 7.35 -12.32
N LEU A 119 20.01 8.59 -12.42
CA LEU A 119 18.59 8.87 -12.23
C LEU A 119 17.84 8.50 -13.51
N ILE A 120 17.14 7.37 -13.44
CA ILE A 120 16.20 6.95 -14.48
C ILE A 120 14.95 7.80 -14.36
N LEU A 121 14.46 8.30 -15.50
CA LEU A 121 13.27 9.13 -15.64
C LEU A 121 12.05 8.54 -14.89
N ASP A 122 11.93 7.21 -14.91
CA ASP A 122 10.87 6.44 -14.26
C ASP A 122 10.97 6.37 -12.72
N LEU A 123 12.05 6.91 -12.14
CA LEU A 123 12.31 6.97 -10.69
C LEU A 123 12.20 8.38 -10.11
N VAL A 124 11.67 9.33 -10.87
CA VAL A 124 11.42 10.71 -10.43
C VAL A 124 9.94 11.04 -10.59
N THR A 125 9.30 11.47 -9.50
CA THR A 125 7.93 11.99 -9.52
C THR A 125 7.92 13.51 -9.71
N PRO A 126 6.88 14.08 -10.32
CA PRO A 126 6.68 15.53 -10.34
C PRO A 126 6.64 16.08 -8.90
N GLY A 127 7.42 17.12 -8.62
CA GLY A 127 7.50 17.73 -7.29
C GLY A 127 8.49 17.09 -6.32
N ALA A 128 9.26 16.09 -6.75
CA ALA A 128 10.41 15.62 -5.98
C ALA A 128 11.44 16.75 -5.82
N ASP A 129 11.97 16.97 -4.61
CA ASP A 129 13.07 17.91 -4.35
C ASP A 129 14.41 17.33 -4.83
N LYS A 130 14.50 17.08 -6.14
CA LYS A 130 15.68 16.54 -6.81
C LYS A 130 16.07 17.44 -7.97
N LYS A 131 17.29 17.95 -7.93
CA LYS A 131 17.88 18.72 -9.02
C LYS A 131 18.23 17.79 -10.19
N VAL A 132 17.65 18.05 -11.35
CA VAL A 132 17.86 17.35 -12.62
C VAL A 132 18.19 18.38 -13.72
N TRP A 133 18.83 17.93 -14.80
CA TRP A 133 19.38 18.73 -15.89
C TRP A 133 18.69 18.46 -17.21
#